data_AF-A0A4V2DD57-F1
#
_entry.id   AF-A0A4V2DD57-F1
#
_cell.length_a   1.000
_cell.length_b   1.000
_cell.length_c   1.000
_cell.angle_alpha   90.00
_cell.angle_beta   90.00
_cell.angle_gamma   90.00
#
_symmetry.space_group_name_H-M   'P 1'
#
loop_
_entity.id
_entity.type
_entity.pdbx_description
1 polymer ?
#
loop_
_entity_poly.entity_id
_entity_poly.type
_entity_poly.pdbx_seq_one_letter_code
_entity_poly.pdbx_strand_id
1 'polypeptide(L)'
;MNKTIDTKVSAEMNLKGGLKDADSAKFRNEFVNALDTGAQMLCGEVNSKNAFGAYTGFKRFIASPNPEAPNMIEGEEMMGMKIDAKTFAKAYDFACRHPVQRF
;
A
#
# COMPACT_ATOMS: atom_id res chain seq x y z
N MET A 1 -17.65 4.74 -14.45
CA MET A 1 -16.41 4.19 -13.85
C MET A 1 -16.63 4.04 -12.36
N ASN A 2 -16.23 2.91 -11.78
CA ASN A 2 -16.37 2.68 -10.34
C ASN A 2 -15.12 3.21 -9.64
N LYS A 3 -15.23 4.39 -9.02
CA LYS A 3 -14.10 5.18 -8.47
C LYS A 3 -13.16 4.37 -7.57
N THR A 4 -13.70 3.42 -6.81
CA THR A 4 -12.93 2.52 -5.93
C THR A 4 -12.18 1.43 -6.70
N ILE A 5 -12.72 0.91 -7.81
CA ILE A 5 -11.99 -0.01 -8.70
C ILE A 5 -10.81 0.72 -9.33
N ASP A 6 -11.03 1.95 -9.82
CA ASP A 6 -9.95 2.76 -10.39
C ASP A 6 -8.87 3.07 -9.34
N THR A 7 -9.28 3.35 -8.09
CA THR A 7 -8.36 3.53 -6.97
C THR A 7 -7.53 2.29 -6.73
N LYS A 8 -8.16 1.10 -6.67
CA LYS A 8 -7.45 -0.18 -6.50
C LYS A 8 -6.39 -0.36 -7.57
N VAL A 9 -6.79 -0.28 -8.84
CA VAL A 9 -5.91 -0.54 -9.98
C VAL A 9 -4.72 0.43 -10.00
N SER A 10 -4.96 1.74 -9.87
CA SER A 10 -3.89 2.74 -9.88
C SER A 10 -2.95 2.62 -8.67
N ALA A 11 -3.50 2.42 -7.47
CA ALA A 11 -2.70 2.31 -6.26
C ALA A 11 -1.83 1.04 -6.25
N GLU A 12 -2.34 -0.09 -6.73
CA GLU A 12 -1.55 -1.31 -6.92
C GLU A 12 -0.41 -1.12 -7.91
N MET A 13 -0.68 -0.49 -9.05
CA MET A 13 0.36 -0.20 -10.04
C MET A 13 1.46 0.68 -9.45
N ASN A 14 1.08 1.74 -8.72
CA ASN A 14 2.03 2.64 -8.07
C ASN A 14 2.86 1.92 -7.00
N LEU A 15 2.22 1.08 -6.19
CA LEU A 15 2.91 0.31 -5.15
C LEU A 15 3.89 -0.69 -5.76
N LYS A 16 3.47 -1.41 -6.81
CA LYS A 16 4.32 -2.35 -7.58
C LYS A 16 5.57 -1.68 -8.15
N GLY A 17 5.44 -0.44 -8.65
CA GLY A 17 6.57 0.32 -9.17
C GLY A 17 7.69 0.57 -8.16
N GLY A 18 7.40 0.49 -6.86
CA GLY A 18 8.40 0.62 -5.78
C GLY A 18 9.01 -0.70 -5.31
N LEU A 19 8.53 -1.85 -5.78
CA LEU A 19 9.00 -3.18 -5.34
C LEU A 19 10.24 -3.63 -6.10
N LYS A 20 11.07 -4.47 -5.47
CA LYS A 20 12.25 -5.07 -6.13
C LYS A 20 11.89 -6.08 -7.21
N ASP A 21 10.79 -6.80 -7.02
CA ASP A 21 10.23 -7.76 -7.97
C ASP A 21 8.71 -7.57 -7.99
N ALA A 22 8.27 -6.66 -8.86
CA ALA A 22 6.87 -6.22 -8.95
C ALA A 22 5.92 -7.34 -9.38
N ASP A 23 6.37 -8.20 -10.31
CA ASP A 23 5.54 -9.24 -10.92
C ASP A 23 5.28 -10.42 -9.97
N SER A 24 6.17 -10.65 -9.00
CA SER A 24 6.01 -11.70 -8.00
C SER A 24 5.25 -11.26 -6.75
N ALA A 25 4.86 -9.99 -6.68
CA ALA A 25 4.13 -9.44 -5.55
C ALA A 25 2.74 -10.07 -5.40
N LYS A 26 2.43 -10.53 -4.20
CA LYS A 26 1.14 -11.13 -3.87
C LYS A 26 0.38 -10.19 -2.94
N PHE A 27 -0.86 -9.87 -3.31
CA PHE A 27 -1.74 -9.00 -2.53
C PHE A 27 -2.86 -9.82 -1.89
N ARG A 28 -3.30 -9.40 -0.70
CA ARG A 28 -4.47 -9.96 -0.02
C ARG A 28 -5.09 -8.95 0.93
N ASN A 29 -6.33 -9.25 1.35
CA ASN A 29 -7.08 -8.43 2.31
C ASN A 29 -7.14 -6.96 1.87
N GLU A 30 -7.33 -6.74 0.58
CA GLU A 30 -7.28 -5.42 -0.03
C GLU A 30 -8.58 -4.67 0.22
N PHE A 31 -8.48 -3.38 0.51
CA PHE A 31 -9.64 -2.52 0.67
C PHE A 31 -9.29 -1.07 0.35
N VAL A 32 -10.26 -0.36 -0.22
CA VAL A 32 -10.19 1.08 -0.40
C VAL A 32 -10.75 1.76 0.84
N ASN A 33 -10.01 2.71 1.36
CA ASN A 33 -10.39 3.62 2.42
C ASN A 33 -10.67 5.00 1.84
N ALA A 34 -11.67 5.70 2.36
CA ALA A 34 -11.89 7.12 2.05
C ALA A 34 -11.43 7.97 3.23
N LEU A 35 -10.66 9.02 2.94
CA LEU A 35 -10.27 10.05 3.90
C LEU A 35 -11.31 11.15 3.94
N ASP A 36 -11.38 11.89 5.05
CA ASP A 36 -12.27 13.06 5.19
C ASP A 36 -11.99 14.16 4.15
N THR A 37 -10.78 14.18 3.59
CA THR A 37 -10.39 15.06 2.48
C THR A 37 -11.01 14.68 1.13
N GLY A 38 -11.70 13.54 1.04
CA GLY A 38 -12.24 12.97 -0.20
C GLY A 38 -11.24 12.15 -1.02
N ALA A 39 -9.97 12.11 -0.59
CA ALA A 39 -8.95 11.23 -1.17
C ALA A 39 -9.25 9.75 -0.84
N GLN A 40 -8.80 8.86 -1.71
CA GLN A 40 -8.94 7.41 -1.51
C GLN A 40 -7.56 6.76 -1.48
N MET A 41 -7.41 5.80 -0.56
CA MET A 41 -6.18 5.03 -0.39
C MET A 41 -6.52 3.55 -0.51
N LEU A 42 -5.63 2.78 -1.14
CA LEU A 42 -5.69 1.33 -1.08
C LEU A 42 -4.84 0.86 0.10
N CYS A 43 -5.42 0.00 0.92
CA CYS A 43 -4.76 -0.65 2.04
C CYS A 43 -4.91 -2.16 1.90
N GLY A 44 -4.00 -2.91 2.51
CA GLY A 44 -4.04 -4.37 2.50
C GLY A 44 -2.73 -4.95 2.96
N GLU A 45 -2.44 -6.16 2.53
CA GLU A 45 -1.16 -6.82 2.75
C GLU A 45 -0.49 -7.19 1.43
N VAL A 46 0.82 -6.98 1.35
CA VAL A 46 1.66 -7.35 0.22
C VAL A 46 2.78 -8.27 0.69
N ASN A 47 3.06 -9.32 -0.07
CA ASN A 47 4.25 -10.15 0.08
C ASN A 47 5.06 -10.08 -1.20
N SER A 48 6.22 -9.42 -1.14
CA SER A 48 7.14 -9.23 -2.25
C SER A 48 8.52 -9.78 -1.89
N LYS A 49 9.33 -10.09 -2.90
CA LYS A 49 10.72 -10.51 -2.67
C LYS A 49 11.58 -9.32 -2.22
N ASN A 50 12.48 -9.58 -1.29
CA ASN A 50 13.53 -8.63 -0.90
C ASN A 50 14.67 -8.59 -1.94
N ALA A 51 15.72 -7.81 -1.68
CA ALA A 51 16.89 -7.70 -2.54
C ALA A 51 17.68 -9.02 -2.74
N PHE A 52 17.42 -10.04 -1.91
CA PHE A 52 18.02 -11.38 -2.01
C PHE A 52 17.09 -12.40 -2.72
N GLY A 53 15.95 -11.96 -3.25
CA GLY A 53 15.00 -12.82 -3.95
C GLY A 53 14.11 -13.68 -3.04
N ALA A 54 14.10 -13.43 -1.73
CA ALA A 54 13.28 -14.18 -0.77
C ALA A 54 12.01 -13.41 -0.37
N TYR A 55 10.89 -14.12 -0.23
CA TYR A 55 9.68 -13.59 0.41
C TYR A 55 9.91 -13.48 1.91
N THR A 56 9.57 -12.33 2.50
CA THR A 56 9.75 -12.05 3.93
C THR A 56 8.44 -12.13 4.72
N GLY A 57 7.34 -12.48 4.05
CA GLY A 57 6.01 -12.56 4.63
C GLY A 57 5.12 -11.40 4.18
N PHE A 58 3.83 -11.51 4.49
CA PHE A 58 2.87 -10.45 4.21
C PHE A 58 3.09 -9.27 5.17
N LYS A 59 3.17 -8.08 4.60
CA LYS A 59 3.34 -6.80 5.30
C LYS A 59 2.20 -5.87 4.95
N ARG A 60 1.74 -5.09 5.93
CA ARG A 60 0.70 -4.09 5.67
C ARG A 60 1.23 -3.00 4.75
N PHE A 61 0.37 -2.48 3.87
CA PHE A 61 0.70 -1.36 3.02
C PHE A 61 -0.36 -0.24 3.05
N ILE A 62 0.07 0.94 2.63
CA ILE A 62 -0.76 2.11 2.32
C ILE A 62 -0.32 2.58 0.94
N ALA A 63 -1.25 2.61 -0.02
CA ALA A 63 -0.94 2.96 -1.40
C ALA A 63 -1.91 4.03 -1.94
N SER A 64 -1.37 5.01 -2.64
CA SER A 64 -2.13 6.10 -3.24
C SER A 64 -2.37 5.84 -4.73
N PRO A 65 -3.57 6.15 -5.27
CA PRO A 65 -3.79 6.17 -6.71
C PRO A 65 -3.04 7.33 -7.40
N ASN A 66 -2.59 8.34 -6.65
CA ASN A 66 -1.72 9.40 -7.17
C ASN A 66 -0.24 8.93 -7.13
N PRO A 67 0.45 8.80 -8.28
CA PRO A 67 1.85 8.35 -8.35
C PRO A 67 2.86 9.31 -7.69
N GLU A 68 2.49 10.57 -7.48
CA GLU A 68 3.34 11.55 -6.78
C GLU A 68 3.31 11.41 -5.26
N ALA A 69 2.32 10.67 -4.73
CA ALA A 69 2.20 10.44 -3.29
C ALA A 69 3.03 9.22 -2.87
N PRO A 70 3.71 9.27 -1.71
CA PRO A 70 4.50 8.15 -1.24
C PRO A 70 3.60 6.97 -0.86
N ASN A 71 4.00 5.79 -1.30
CA ASN A 71 3.46 4.53 -0.79
C ASN A 71 4.22 4.12 0.48
N MET A 72 3.62 3.29 1.32
CA MET A 72 4.27 2.81 2.55
C MET A 72 4.05 1.30 2.69
N ILE A 73 5.10 0.57 3.04
CA ILE A 73 5.03 -0.84 3.41
C ILE A 73 5.65 -0.99 4.79
N GLU A 74 4.98 -1.73 5.67
CA GLU A 74 5.40 -1.93 7.05
C GLU A 74 6.82 -2.50 7.15
N GLY A 75 7.73 -1.75 7.80
CA GLY A 75 9.10 -2.19 8.02
C GLY A 75 9.95 -2.32 6.75
N GLU A 76 9.56 -1.69 5.65
CA GLU A 76 10.38 -1.54 4.44
C GLU A 76 10.88 -0.08 4.32
N GLU A 77 12.05 0.08 3.70
CA GLU A 77 12.56 1.39 3.34
C GLU A 77 12.01 1.78 1.97
N MET A 78 11.25 2.88 1.91
CA MET A 78 10.84 3.47 0.64
C MET A 78 11.55 4.82 0.48
N MET A 79 12.22 5.02 -0.66
CA MET A 79 13.01 6.23 -0.98
C MET A 79 14.09 6.61 0.06
N GLY A 80 14.76 5.61 0.66
CA GLY A 80 15.85 5.85 1.62
C GLY A 80 15.39 6.39 2.98
N MET A 81 14.07 6.48 3.21
CA MET A 81 13.50 6.83 4.51
C MET A 81 12.96 5.55 5.16
N LYS A 82 13.64 5.10 6.21
CA LYS A 82 13.13 4.03 7.05
C LYS A 82 12.04 4.59 7.96
N ILE A 83 10.81 4.21 7.70
CA ILE A 83 9.68 4.55 8.56
C ILE A 83 9.68 3.58 9.74
N ASP A 84 9.82 4.11 10.96
CA ASP A 84 9.73 3.29 12.15
C ASP A 84 8.29 2.75 12.35
N ALA A 85 8.17 1.63 13.09
CA ALA A 85 6.90 0.96 13.29
C ALA A 85 5.81 1.86 13.90
N LYS A 86 6.17 2.81 14.76
CA LYS A 86 5.22 3.73 15.40
C LYS A 86 4.71 4.76 14.39
N THR A 87 5.59 5.28 13.54
CA THR A 87 5.20 6.19 12.46
C THR A 87 4.30 5.50 11.44
N PHE A 88 4.63 4.26 11.04
CA PHE A 88 3.77 3.47 10.16
C PHE A 88 2.40 3.21 10.80
N ALA A 89 2.35 2.80 12.07
CA ALA A 89 1.09 2.52 12.77
C ALA A 89 0.16 3.75 12.79
N LYS A 90 0.71 4.95 13.04
CA LYS A 90 -0.07 6.20 12.99
C LYS A 90 -0.60 6.50 11.59
N ALA A 91 0.24 6.35 10.56
CA ALA A 91 -0.19 6.55 9.18
C ALA A 91 -1.28 5.56 8.78
N TYR A 92 -1.13 4.30 9.17
CA TYR A 92 -2.10 3.24 8.90
C TYR A 92 -3.43 3.50 9.61
N ASP A 93 -3.38 3.92 10.88
CA ASP A 93 -4.56 4.28 11.66
C ASP A 93 -5.33 5.44 11.04
N PHE A 94 -4.63 6.43 10.48
CA PHE A 94 -5.24 7.52 9.76
C PHE A 94 -5.82 7.07 8.41
N ALA A 95 -5.05 6.26 7.66
CA ALA A 95 -5.33 6.00 6.25
C ALA A 95 -6.21 4.79 5.97
N CYS A 96 -6.39 3.88 6.93
CA CYS A 96 -6.90 2.53 6.67
C CYS A 96 -7.98 2.03 7.68
N ARG A 97 -8.62 2.92 8.45
CA ARG A 97 -9.61 2.54 9.48
C ARG A 97 -11.09 2.56 9.05
N HIS A 98 -11.42 3.14 7.91
CA HIS A 98 -12.78 3.36 7.39
C HIS A 98 -12.94 2.78 5.97
N PRO A 99 -12.92 1.44 5.83
CA PRO A 99 -13.02 0.79 4.53
C PRO A 99 -14.37 1.12 3.86
N VAL A 100 -14.30 1.61 2.62
CA VAL A 100 -15.48 1.88 1.78
C VAL A 100 -15.72 0.78 0.74
N GLN A 101 -14.70 -0.03 0.43
CA GLN A 101 -14.84 -1.23 -0.41
C GLN A 101 -13.73 -2.23 -0.10
N ARG A 102 -14.04 -3.53 -0.15
CA ARG A 102 -13.09 -4.65 0.01
C ARG A 102 -12.98 -5.46 -1.28
N PHE A 103 -11.85 -6.14 -1.47
CA PHE A 103 -11.54 -7.00 -2.62
C PHE A 103 -10.96 -8.33 -2.16
#